data_AF-A0A8K0G6B7-F1
#
_entry.id   AF-A0A8K0G6B7-F1
#
_cell.length_a   1.000
_cell.length_b   1.000
_cell.length_c   1.000
_cell.angle_alpha   90.00
_cell.angle_beta   90.00
_cell.angle_gamma   90.00
#
_symmetry.space_group_name_H-M   'P 1'
#
loop_
_entity.id
_entity.type
_entity.pdbx_description
1 polymer ?
#
loop_
_entity_poly.entity_id
_entity_poly.type
_entity_poly.pdbx_seq_one_letter_code
_entity_poly.pdbx_strand_id
1 'polypeptide(L)'
;MRNTINTCYYNRRKKTVSCGGFFKHFVTNQKNQRRKRIEKRNQRQELRKKGKLMLTSENHNIYYGLNTATGNNSYQSDLCPELTKMRTEFLNQLAEANREKIEKATQLQKESPRWFVERKKQLTASRFGRIYKLQNKTPSGATIAEMINPSFRVNIYTEYGNSREPTAIEEVERKLRIEIKKSGLVVIDENFPFQ
;
A
#
# COMPACT_ATOMS: atom_id res chain seq x y z
N MET A 1 18.84 -33.25 -44.42
CA MET A 1 17.79 -33.05 -45.44
C MET A 1 16.43 -33.01 -44.75
N ARG A 2 15.67 -31.92 -45.02
CA ARG A 2 14.22 -31.73 -44.84
C ARG A 2 13.66 -31.54 -43.43
N ASN A 3 13.43 -30.26 -43.12
CA ASN A 3 12.57 -29.72 -42.09
C ASN A 3 11.12 -30.22 -42.23
N THR A 4 10.54 -30.75 -41.16
CA THR A 4 9.09 -30.96 -41.04
C THR A 4 8.46 -29.79 -40.29
N ILE A 5 8.03 -28.78 -41.04
CA ILE A 5 7.18 -27.70 -40.53
C ILE A 5 5.77 -28.27 -40.38
N ASN A 6 5.31 -28.42 -39.13
CA ASN A 6 3.91 -28.69 -38.82
C ASN A 6 3.05 -27.49 -39.23
N THR A 7 2.46 -27.56 -40.41
CA THR A 7 1.42 -26.62 -40.86
C THR A 7 0.09 -27.01 -40.22
N CYS A 8 -0.24 -26.35 -39.12
CA CYS A 8 -1.55 -26.47 -38.48
C CYS A 8 -2.59 -25.74 -39.37
N TYR A 9 -3.29 -26.51 -40.22
CA TYR A 9 -4.37 -26.01 -41.06
C TYR A 9 -5.54 -25.51 -40.19
N TYR A 10 -5.66 -24.18 -40.07
CA TYR A 10 -6.84 -23.53 -39.49
C TYR A 10 -8.00 -23.58 -40.49
N ASN A 11 -8.88 -24.56 -40.35
CA ASN A 11 -10.17 -24.60 -41.06
C ASN A 11 -11.13 -23.52 -40.51
N ARG A 12 -11.01 -22.28 -41.00
CA ARG A 12 -11.95 -21.19 -40.67
C ARG A 12 -13.16 -21.26 -41.61
N ARG A 13 -14.14 -22.12 -41.29
CA ARG A 13 -15.49 -22.03 -41.91
C ARG A 13 -16.07 -20.65 -41.57
N LYS A 14 -16.15 -19.75 -42.56
CA LYS A 14 -16.86 -18.46 -42.44
C LYS A 14 -18.35 -18.73 -42.26
N LYS A 15 -18.83 -18.79 -41.01
CA LYS A 15 -20.27 -18.73 -40.75
C LYS A 15 -20.75 -17.34 -41.17
N THR A 16 -21.62 -17.29 -42.18
CA THR A 16 -22.36 -16.08 -42.57
C THR A 16 -23.39 -15.76 -41.50
N VAL A 17 -22.94 -15.21 -40.37
CA VAL A 17 -23.86 -14.70 -39.36
C VAL A 17 -24.30 -13.32 -39.82
N SER A 18 -25.60 -13.11 -39.98
CA SER A 18 -26.13 -11.79 -40.31
C SER A 18 -25.68 -10.76 -39.27
N CYS A 19 -25.60 -9.49 -39.66
CA CYS A 19 -25.21 -8.39 -38.75
C CYS A 19 -26.02 -8.43 -37.42
N GLY A 20 -27.31 -8.75 -37.52
CA GLY A 20 -28.18 -8.96 -36.35
C GLY A 20 -27.82 -10.17 -35.48
N GLY A 21 -27.32 -11.26 -36.06
CA GLY A 21 -26.88 -12.43 -35.30
C GLY A 21 -25.56 -12.20 -34.55
N PHE A 22 -24.62 -11.44 -35.12
CA PHE A 22 -23.41 -11.00 -34.40
C PHE A 22 -23.75 -10.10 -33.22
N PHE A 23 -24.63 -9.10 -33.42
CA PHE A 23 -25.06 -8.20 -32.35
C PHE A 23 -25.79 -8.94 -31.24
N LYS A 24 -26.71 -9.86 -31.58
CA LYS A 24 -27.39 -10.72 -30.58
C LYS A 24 -26.37 -11.54 -29.78
N HIS A 25 -25.37 -12.14 -30.45
CA HIS A 25 -24.34 -12.94 -29.78
C HIS A 25 -23.46 -12.09 -28.85
N PHE A 26 -23.13 -10.87 -29.26
CA PHE A 26 -22.38 -9.90 -28.44
C PHE A 26 -23.17 -9.49 -27.18
N VAL A 27 -24.45 -9.14 -27.32
CA VAL A 27 -25.32 -8.78 -26.19
C VAL A 27 -25.50 -9.96 -25.24
N THR A 28 -25.70 -11.18 -25.75
CA THR A 28 -25.77 -12.39 -24.91
C THR A 28 -24.46 -12.66 -24.19
N ASN A 29 -23.31 -12.47 -24.85
CA ASN A 29 -22.00 -12.64 -24.21
C ASN A 29 -21.75 -11.61 -23.11
N GLN A 30 -22.14 -10.34 -23.30
CA GLN A 30 -22.07 -9.34 -22.23
C GLN A 30 -22.96 -9.72 -21.03
N LYS A 31 -24.20 -10.16 -21.28
CA LYS A 31 -25.11 -10.63 -20.21
C LYS A 31 -24.53 -11.83 -19.47
N ASN A 32 -23.92 -12.78 -20.18
CA ASN A 32 -23.26 -13.94 -19.59
C ASN A 32 -22.01 -13.57 -18.78
N GLN A 33 -21.19 -12.63 -19.27
CA GLN A 33 -20.05 -12.12 -18.51
C GLN A 33 -20.48 -11.40 -17.23
N ARG A 34 -21.56 -10.60 -17.30
CA ARG A 34 -22.15 -9.94 -16.11
C ARG A 34 -22.67 -10.97 -15.11
N ARG A 35 -23.40 -12.01 -15.55
CA ARG A 35 -23.86 -13.11 -14.69
C ARG A 35 -22.69 -13.80 -13.99
N LYS A 36 -21.65 -14.21 -14.73
CA LYS A 36 -20.44 -14.83 -14.17
C LYS A 36 -19.74 -13.94 -13.14
N ARG A 37 -19.71 -12.61 -13.34
CA ARG A 37 -19.15 -11.65 -12.37
C ARG A 37 -19.98 -11.57 -11.07
N ILE A 38 -21.30 -11.56 -11.19
CA ILE A 38 -22.22 -11.56 -10.02
C ILE A 38 -22.10 -12.88 -9.27
N GLU A 39 -22.07 -14.00 -9.97
CA GLU A 39 -21.95 -15.34 -9.39
C GLU A 39 -20.63 -15.51 -8.63
N LYS A 40 -19.50 -15.06 -9.21
CA LYS A 40 -18.21 -15.01 -8.50
C LYS A 40 -18.25 -14.10 -7.27
N ARG A 41 -18.96 -12.98 -7.33
CA ARG A 41 -19.13 -12.07 -6.17
C ARG A 41 -19.95 -12.74 -5.06
N ASN A 42 -21.02 -13.45 -5.42
CA ASN A 42 -21.87 -14.17 -4.49
C ASN A 42 -21.13 -15.37 -3.87
N GLN A 43 -20.40 -16.17 -4.66
CA GLN A 43 -19.54 -17.24 -4.13
C GLN A 43 -18.50 -16.70 -3.14
N ARG A 44 -17.85 -15.57 -3.45
CA ARG A 44 -16.92 -14.91 -2.51
C ARG A 44 -17.62 -14.42 -1.24
N GLN A 45 -18.86 -13.94 -1.32
CA GLN A 45 -19.64 -13.56 -0.15
C GLN A 45 -20.04 -14.77 0.71
N GLU A 46 -20.47 -15.88 0.11
CA GLU A 46 -20.81 -17.10 0.84
C GLU A 46 -19.59 -17.74 1.52
N LEU A 47 -18.43 -17.77 0.85
CA LEU A 47 -17.17 -18.19 1.47
C LEU A 47 -16.78 -17.28 2.64
N ARG A 48 -17.01 -15.96 2.53
CA ARG A 48 -16.80 -15.00 3.63
C ARG A 48 -17.78 -15.19 4.80
N LYS A 49 -19.03 -15.60 4.55
CA LYS A 49 -20.00 -15.93 5.60
C LYS A 49 -19.59 -17.21 6.35
N LYS A 50 -19.13 -18.23 5.62
CA LYS A 50 -18.64 -19.48 6.23
C LYS A 50 -17.34 -19.27 7.02
N GLY A 51 -16.44 -18.39 6.56
CA GLY A 51 -15.21 -18.04 7.28
C GLY A 51 -15.41 -17.19 8.56
N LYS A 52 -16.61 -16.64 8.79
CA LYS A 52 -16.91 -15.87 10.01
C LYS A 52 -17.35 -16.71 11.21
N LEU A 53 -17.53 -18.03 11.04
CA LEU A 53 -17.99 -18.94 12.10
C LEU A 53 -16.85 -19.56 12.94
N MET A 54 -15.59 -19.23 12.66
CA MET A 54 -14.41 -19.78 13.35
C MET A 54 -13.35 -18.69 13.62
N LEU A 55 -13.72 -17.68 14.40
CA LEU A 55 -12.75 -16.83 15.11
C LEU A 55 -13.24 -16.75 16.56
N THR A 56 -12.60 -17.52 17.43
CA THR A 56 -12.75 -17.43 18.88
C THR A 56 -12.48 -15.99 19.32
N SER A 57 -13.29 -15.53 20.26
CA SER A 57 -13.69 -14.13 20.45
C SER A 57 -12.67 -13.23 21.16
N GLU A 58 -11.39 -13.59 21.25
CA GLU A 58 -10.49 -12.90 22.18
C GLU A 58 -9.44 -12.00 21.54
N ASN A 59 -9.09 -12.12 20.25
CA ASN A 59 -7.91 -11.42 19.73
C ASN A 59 -7.99 -10.96 18.26
N HIS A 60 -9.03 -10.21 17.85
CA HIS A 60 -9.04 -9.61 16.50
C HIS A 60 -9.46 -8.15 16.38
N ASN A 61 -9.88 -7.51 17.48
CA ASN A 61 -10.37 -6.13 17.46
C ASN A 61 -9.62 -5.25 18.45
N ILE A 62 -8.28 -5.24 18.39
CA ILE A 62 -7.49 -4.29 19.18
C ILE A 62 -7.61 -2.92 18.53
N TYR A 63 -8.21 -1.98 19.25
CA TYR A 63 -8.26 -0.57 18.88
C TYR A 63 -7.22 0.17 19.69
N TYR A 64 -6.34 0.88 19.01
CA TYR A 64 -5.46 1.89 19.60
C TYR A 64 -6.00 3.26 19.21
N GLY A 65 -6.17 4.13 20.20
CA GLY A 65 -6.73 5.48 20.05
C GLY A 65 -8.18 5.60 20.51
N LEU A 66 -8.77 6.79 20.34
CA LEU A 66 -10.10 7.12 20.84
C LEU A 66 -11.17 6.18 20.27
N ASN A 67 -11.71 5.28 21.09
CA ASN A 67 -12.94 4.56 20.74
C ASN A 67 -14.12 5.52 20.89
N THR A 68 -14.37 6.31 19.84
CA THR A 68 -15.50 7.26 19.78
C THR A 68 -16.87 6.60 20.00
N ALA A 69 -16.98 5.27 19.89
CA ALA A 69 -18.20 4.52 20.21
C ALA A 69 -18.54 4.49 21.69
N THR A 70 -17.55 4.65 22.59
CA THR A 70 -17.76 4.57 24.05
C THR A 70 -17.63 5.93 24.74
N GLY A 71 -17.24 7.00 24.03
CA GLY A 71 -17.05 8.34 24.61
C GLY A 71 -16.00 8.43 25.72
N ASN A 72 -15.35 7.32 26.07
CA ASN A 72 -14.38 7.25 27.13
C ASN A 72 -13.00 7.69 26.61
N ASN A 73 -12.57 8.86 27.06
CA ASN A 73 -11.21 9.38 26.96
C ASN A 73 -10.24 8.58 27.85
N SER A 74 -10.20 7.26 27.74
CA SER A 74 -9.38 6.42 28.64
C SER A 74 -7.88 6.49 28.37
N TYR A 75 -7.41 7.31 27.41
CA TYR A 75 -5.98 7.40 27.07
C TYR A 75 -5.27 8.64 27.61
N GLN A 76 -5.99 9.55 28.28
CA GLN A 76 -5.33 10.68 28.94
C GLN A 76 -4.77 10.29 30.33
N SER A 77 -5.24 9.19 30.95
CA SER A 77 -5.02 8.96 32.39
C SER A 77 -4.06 7.82 32.79
N ASP A 78 -3.64 6.94 31.86
CA ASP A 78 -2.95 5.68 32.23
C ASP A 78 -1.55 5.51 31.62
N LEU A 79 -0.91 6.58 31.13
CA LEU A 79 0.52 6.50 30.81
C LEU A 79 1.29 6.57 32.13
N CYS A 80 1.96 5.47 32.49
CA CYS A 80 2.94 5.46 33.60
C CYS A 80 3.87 6.68 33.46
N PRO A 81 4.22 7.39 34.56
CA PRO A 81 5.07 8.58 34.52
C PRO A 81 6.34 8.40 33.68
N GLU A 82 6.90 7.20 33.68
CA GLU A 82 8.06 6.81 32.86
C GLU A 82 7.79 6.94 31.35
N LEU A 83 6.65 6.45 30.85
CA LEU A 83 6.29 6.54 29.43
C LEU A 83 6.03 7.98 29.00
N THR A 84 5.43 8.78 29.89
CA THR A 84 5.23 10.21 29.64
C THR A 84 6.57 10.93 29.50
N LYS A 85 7.53 10.62 30.38
CA LYS A 85 8.90 11.14 30.30
C LYS A 85 9.58 10.73 28.99
N MET A 86 9.57 9.43 28.65
CA MET A 86 10.14 8.93 27.40
C MET A 86 9.52 9.60 26.16
N ARG A 87 8.19 9.82 26.17
CA ARG A 87 7.50 10.54 25.11
C ARG A 87 8.01 11.97 24.98
N THR A 88 8.12 12.71 26.09
CA THR A 88 8.59 14.10 26.06
C THR A 88 10.04 14.20 25.57
N GLU A 89 10.91 13.31 26.05
CA GLU A 89 12.31 13.26 25.62
C GLU A 89 12.42 12.97 24.12
N PHE A 90 11.63 12.01 23.62
CA PHE A 90 11.60 11.69 22.20
C PHE A 90 11.11 12.86 21.34
N LEU A 91 10.07 13.59 21.78
CA LEU A 91 9.57 14.76 21.05
C LEU A 91 10.60 15.89 21.03
N ASN A 92 11.30 16.13 22.15
CA ASN A 92 12.37 17.12 22.22
C ASN A 92 13.54 16.74 21.28
N GLN A 93 13.94 15.46 21.27
CA GLN A 93 14.96 14.97 20.34
C GLN A 93 14.59 15.17 18.87
N LEU A 94 13.30 15.02 18.53
CA LEU A 94 12.81 15.28 17.17
C LEU A 94 12.78 16.77 16.84
N ALA A 95 12.41 17.63 17.79
CA ALA A 95 12.37 19.08 17.60
C ALA A 95 13.76 19.67 17.37
N GLU A 96 14.77 19.18 18.11
CA GLU A 96 16.17 19.63 18.04
C GLU A 96 16.97 18.99 16.89
N ALA A 97 16.36 18.03 16.17
CA ALA A 97 17.05 17.29 15.12
C ALA A 97 17.45 18.21 13.94
N ASN A 98 18.73 18.15 13.55
CA ASN A 98 19.21 18.88 12.38
C ASN A 98 18.71 18.22 11.08
N ARG A 99 17.68 18.82 10.49
CA ARG A 99 16.97 18.32 9.29
C ARG A 99 17.87 18.23 8.07
N GLU A 100 18.70 19.25 7.81
CA GLU A 100 19.63 19.25 6.67
C GLU A 100 20.66 18.13 6.79
N LYS A 101 21.17 17.90 8.00
CA LYS A 101 22.12 16.82 8.26
C LYS A 101 21.47 15.45 8.06
N ILE A 102 20.19 15.30 8.42
CA ILE A 102 19.42 14.08 8.20
C ILE A 102 19.19 13.85 6.70
N GLU A 103 18.78 14.88 5.96
CA GLU A 103 18.59 14.81 4.50
C GLU A 103 19.88 14.34 3.82
N LYS A 104 20.99 15.06 4.04
CA LYS A 104 22.28 14.76 3.43
C LYS A 104 22.78 13.36 3.77
N ALA A 105 22.69 12.97 5.04
CA ALA A 105 23.16 11.66 5.50
C ALA A 105 22.30 10.48 5.00
N THR A 106 21.16 10.77 4.37
CA THR A 106 20.22 9.76 3.94
C THR A 106 19.86 9.81 2.45
N GLN A 107 20.65 10.54 1.65
CA GLN A 107 20.47 10.63 0.20
C GLN A 107 20.54 9.27 -0.53
N LEU A 108 21.24 8.29 0.04
CA LEU A 108 21.30 6.92 -0.48
C LEU A 108 20.05 6.07 -0.13
N GLN A 109 19.09 6.63 0.60
CA GLN A 109 17.80 6.04 0.93
C GLN A 109 17.94 4.59 1.44
N LYS A 110 17.43 3.59 0.69
CA LYS A 110 17.43 2.16 1.06
C LYS A 110 18.83 1.58 1.28
N GLU A 111 19.87 2.21 0.74
CA GLU A 111 21.27 1.79 0.91
C GLU A 111 21.90 2.41 2.16
N SER A 112 21.23 3.37 2.81
CA SER A 112 21.67 3.99 4.07
C SER A 112 20.98 3.32 5.26
N PRO A 113 21.71 2.66 6.18
CA PRO A 113 21.13 2.16 7.43
C PRO A 113 20.45 3.27 8.25
N ARG A 114 21.01 4.49 8.18
CA ARG A 114 20.47 5.66 8.86
C ARG A 114 19.09 6.04 8.36
N TRP A 115 18.80 5.84 7.07
CA TRP A 115 17.46 6.05 6.51
C TRP A 115 16.38 5.26 7.25
N PHE A 116 16.65 3.99 7.54
CA PHE A 116 15.70 3.13 8.24
C PHE A 116 15.47 3.59 9.68
N VAL A 117 16.54 4.02 10.37
CA VAL A 117 16.44 4.55 11.74
C VAL A 117 15.60 5.82 11.76
N GLU A 118 15.88 6.79 10.90
CA GLU A 118 15.15 8.06 10.90
C GLU A 118 13.69 7.87 10.44
N ARG A 119 13.43 7.01 9.46
CA ARG A 119 12.05 6.68 9.02
C ARG A 119 11.22 5.98 10.08
N LYS A 120 11.82 5.25 11.02
CA LYS A 120 11.08 4.63 12.14
C LYS A 120 10.55 5.67 13.13
N LYS A 121 11.20 6.82 13.22
CA LYS A 121 10.80 7.89 14.14
C LYS A 121 9.63 8.73 13.63
N GLN A 122 9.29 8.62 12.34
CA GLN A 122 8.35 9.52 11.66
C GLN A 122 7.25 8.76 10.93
N LEU A 123 6.11 9.42 10.72
CA LEU A 123 5.03 8.88 9.92
C LEU A 123 5.25 9.25 8.44
N THR A 124 5.83 8.32 7.68
CA THR A 124 6.12 8.61 6.26
C THR A 124 4.83 8.75 5.42
N ALA A 125 4.87 9.57 4.37
CA ALA A 125 3.75 9.78 3.43
C ALA A 125 3.12 8.46 2.90
N SER A 126 3.95 7.45 2.62
CA SER A 126 3.50 6.12 2.17
C SER A 126 2.57 5.40 3.17
N ARG A 127 2.68 5.72 4.47
CA ARG A 127 1.87 5.16 5.56
C ARG A 127 0.71 6.09 5.93
N PHE A 128 0.90 7.40 5.80
CA PHE A 128 -0.09 8.42 6.17
C PHE A 128 -1.48 8.15 5.57
N GLY A 129 -1.55 7.90 4.26
CA GLY A 129 -2.83 7.66 3.59
C GLY A 129 -3.59 6.43 4.09
N ARG A 130 -2.90 5.43 4.65
CA ARG A 130 -3.53 4.26 5.27
C ARG A 130 -4.13 4.62 6.62
N ILE A 131 -3.41 5.38 7.43
CA ILE A 131 -3.88 5.81 8.76
C ILE A 131 -5.06 6.75 8.63
N TYR A 132 -4.96 7.75 7.74
CA TYR A 132 -6.03 8.71 7.50
C TYR A 132 -7.35 8.05 7.09
N LYS A 133 -7.29 6.89 6.41
CA LYS A 133 -8.48 6.14 5.98
C LYS A 133 -9.02 5.16 7.03
N LEU A 134 -8.35 4.99 8.17
CA LEU A 134 -8.86 4.15 9.24
C LEU A 134 -10.13 4.79 9.80
N GLN A 135 -11.23 4.06 9.71
CA GLN A 135 -12.49 4.45 10.35
C GLN A 135 -12.45 4.09 11.83
N ASN A 136 -13.17 4.84 12.65
CA ASN A 136 -13.30 4.57 14.09
C ASN A 136 -13.88 3.17 14.39
N LYS A 137 -14.60 2.57 13.43
CA LYS A 137 -15.20 1.23 13.53
C LYS A 137 -14.27 0.12 13.06
N THR A 138 -13.07 0.45 12.57
CA THR A 138 -12.07 -0.51 12.07
C THR A 138 -10.97 -0.66 13.13
N PRO A 139 -10.67 -1.88 13.60
CA PRO A 139 -9.61 -2.08 14.57
C PRO A 139 -8.25 -1.66 14.00
N SER A 140 -7.57 -0.75 14.69
CA SER A 140 -6.30 -0.16 14.25
C SER A 140 -5.08 -1.01 14.62
N GLY A 141 -5.22 -2.01 15.50
CA GLY A 141 -4.10 -2.76 16.05
C GLY A 141 -3.26 -3.51 15.02
N ALA A 142 -3.88 -4.14 14.03
CA ALA A 142 -3.13 -4.78 12.94
C ALA A 142 -2.31 -3.76 12.13
N THR A 143 -2.86 -2.56 11.90
CA THR A 143 -2.16 -1.50 11.17
C THR A 143 -0.99 -0.94 11.97
N ILE A 144 -1.15 -0.75 13.28
CA ILE A 144 -0.06 -0.25 14.14
C ILE A 144 1.04 -1.29 14.32
N ALA A 145 0.68 -2.56 14.52
CA ALA A 145 1.65 -3.65 14.60
C ALA A 145 2.53 -3.73 13.33
N GLU A 146 1.93 -3.58 12.15
CA GLU A 146 2.65 -3.53 10.87
C GLU A 146 3.54 -2.29 10.73
N MET A 147 3.14 -1.16 11.31
CA MET A 147 3.95 0.06 11.26
C MET A 147 5.21 -0.04 12.14
N ILE A 148 5.06 -0.62 13.33
CA ILE A 148 6.14 -0.87 14.29
C ILE A 148 7.12 -1.92 13.71
N ASN A 149 6.57 -3.03 13.19
CA ASN A 149 7.31 -4.15 12.66
C ASN A 149 6.97 -4.40 11.18
N PRO A 150 7.46 -3.55 10.25
CA PRO A 150 7.17 -3.72 8.84
C PRO A 150 7.84 -4.98 8.30
N SER A 151 7.04 -5.89 7.75
CA SER A 151 7.54 -7.01 6.94
C SER A 151 7.30 -6.71 5.47
N PHE A 152 8.36 -6.36 4.74
CA PHE A 152 8.27 -6.10 3.31
C PHE A 152 8.62 -7.36 2.52
N ARG A 153 7.72 -7.75 1.61
CA ARG A 153 7.99 -8.79 0.61
C ARG A 153 8.05 -8.11 -0.75
N VAL A 154 9.16 -8.31 -1.46
CA VAL A 154 9.33 -7.79 -2.82
C VAL A 154 8.30 -8.45 -3.73
N ASN A 155 7.58 -7.65 -4.50
CA ASN A 155 6.65 -8.10 -5.53
C ASN A 155 7.23 -7.75 -6.91
N ILE A 156 6.87 -8.51 -7.94
CA ILE A 156 7.30 -8.30 -9.34
C ILE A 156 7.04 -6.86 -9.83
N TYR A 157 5.95 -6.24 -9.38
CA TYR A 157 5.61 -4.86 -9.74
C TYR A 157 6.55 -3.85 -9.07
N THR A 158 6.96 -4.11 -7.83
CA THR A 158 7.92 -3.25 -7.12
C THR A 158 9.31 -3.37 -7.72
N GLU A 159 9.73 -4.58 -8.07
CA GLU A 159 11.01 -4.82 -8.75
C GLU A 159 11.05 -4.17 -10.15
N TYR A 160 9.96 -4.30 -10.91
CA TYR A 160 9.81 -3.61 -12.19
C TYR A 160 9.89 -2.08 -12.02
N GLY A 161 9.22 -1.52 -11.02
CA GLY A 161 9.31 -0.08 -10.72
C GLY A 161 10.74 0.35 -10.41
N ASN A 162 11.39 -0.34 -9.47
CA ASN A 162 12.75 -0.05 -9.04
C ASN A 162 13.78 -0.15 -10.18
N SER A 163 13.61 -1.12 -11.10
CA SER A 163 14.54 -1.31 -12.22
C SER A 163 14.36 -0.25 -13.33
N ARG A 164 13.17 0.34 -13.44
CA ARG A 164 12.83 1.32 -14.50
C ARG A 164 13.01 2.78 -14.08
N GLU A 165 13.04 3.04 -12.78
CA GLU A 165 13.20 4.38 -12.22
C GLU A 165 14.43 5.14 -12.76
N PRO A 166 15.64 4.55 -12.87
CA PRO A 166 16.80 5.26 -13.41
C PRO A 166 16.61 5.72 -14.86
N THR A 167 16.10 4.83 -15.72
CA THR A 167 15.80 5.16 -17.14
C THR A 167 14.75 6.25 -17.25
N ALA A 168 13.75 6.26 -16.37
CA ALA A 168 12.73 7.31 -16.35
C ALA A 168 13.32 8.67 -15.97
N ILE A 169 14.23 8.72 -14.99
CA ILE A 169 14.94 9.94 -14.60
C ILE A 169 15.75 10.48 -15.77
N GLU A 170 16.59 9.65 -16.41
CA GLU A 170 17.41 10.04 -17.57
C GLU A 170 16.56 10.61 -18.71
N GLU A 171 15.39 10.03 -18.97
CA GLU A 171 14.48 10.51 -20.01
C GLU A 171 13.91 11.89 -19.67
N VAL A 172 13.58 12.14 -18.40
CA VAL A 172 13.08 13.44 -17.92
C VAL A 172 14.18 14.49 -17.98
N GLU A 173 15.39 14.18 -17.52
CA GLU A 173 16.55 15.07 -17.59
C GLU A 173 16.83 15.50 -19.03
N ARG A 174 16.82 14.54 -19.97
CA ARG A 174 17.00 14.82 -21.40
C ARG A 174 15.90 15.69 -21.99
N LYS A 175 14.63 15.43 -21.64
CA LYS A 175 13.46 16.16 -22.17
C LYS A 175 13.40 17.58 -21.65
N LEU A 176 13.68 17.77 -20.36
CA LEU A 176 13.56 19.07 -19.68
C LEU A 176 14.88 19.84 -19.64
N ARG A 177 16.01 19.21 -20.00
CA ARG A 177 17.38 19.75 -19.94
C ARG A 177 17.73 20.24 -18.52
N ILE A 178 17.36 19.45 -17.52
CA ILE A 178 17.66 19.69 -16.10
C ILE A 178 18.45 18.52 -15.54
N GLU A 179 19.23 18.78 -14.49
CA GLU A 179 19.87 17.75 -13.67
C GLU A 179 18.97 17.43 -12.47
N ILE A 180 18.65 16.15 -12.25
CA ILE A 180 17.84 15.67 -11.14
C ILE A 180 18.74 15.04 -10.09
N LYS A 181 18.72 15.62 -8.88
CA LYS A 181 19.48 15.10 -7.74
C LYS A 181 18.60 14.21 -6.87
N LYS A 182 19.19 13.13 -6.34
CA LYS A 182 18.53 12.28 -5.35
C LYS A 182 18.33 13.08 -4.07
N SER A 183 17.15 12.95 -3.48
CA SER A 183 16.82 13.54 -2.18
C SER A 183 16.83 12.49 -1.08
N GLY A 184 17.30 12.90 0.09
CA GLY A 184 17.20 12.16 1.34
C GLY A 184 15.85 12.36 2.05
N LEU A 185 15.85 12.20 3.38
CA LEU A 185 14.63 12.15 4.17
C LEU A 185 14.30 13.58 4.54
N VAL A 186 13.29 14.11 3.89
CA VAL A 186 12.81 15.46 4.19
C VAL A 186 11.84 15.40 5.34
N VAL A 187 12.21 16.02 6.46
CA VAL A 187 11.34 16.22 7.62
C VAL A 187 10.60 17.54 7.41
N ILE A 188 9.30 17.50 7.16
CA ILE A 188 8.55 18.61 6.57
C ILE A 188 8.06 19.62 7.61
N ASP A 189 7.75 19.20 8.84
CA ASP A 189 6.98 20.03 9.77
C ASP A 189 7.79 20.39 11.03
N GLU A 190 7.94 21.70 11.27
CA GLU A 190 8.56 22.26 12.47
C GLU A 190 7.65 22.21 13.68
N ASN A 191 6.33 22.31 13.46
CA ASN A 191 5.31 22.32 14.49
C ASN A 191 4.82 20.90 14.82
N PHE A 192 4.88 19.98 13.85
CA PHE A 192 4.48 18.59 14.00
C PHE A 192 5.53 17.62 13.44
N PRO A 193 6.71 17.48 14.09
CA PRO A 193 7.83 16.67 13.59
C PRO A 193 7.53 15.16 13.53
N PHE A 194 6.32 14.74 13.90
CA PHE A 194 5.83 13.36 13.95
C PHE A 194 4.66 13.07 12.98
N GLN A 195 4.20 14.05 12.19
CA GLN A 195 3.19 13.84 11.14
C GLN A 195 3.67 12.94 10.00
#